data_AF-A0A7C2EFR4-F1
#
_entry.id   AF-A0A7C2EFR4-F1
#
_cell.length_a   1.000
_cell.length_b   1.000
_cell.length_c   1.000
_cell.angle_alpha   90.00
_cell.angle_beta   90.00
_cell.angle_gamma   90.00
#
_symmetry.space_group_name_H-M   'P 1'
#
loop_
_entity.id
_entity.type
_entity.pdbx_description
1 polymer ?
#
loop_
_entity_poly.entity_id
_entity_poly.type
_entity_poly.pdbx_seq_one_letter_code
_entity_poly.pdbx_strand_id
1 'polypeptide(L)' 'MRTPDAIHLACAIVHRCESFLTNDHRLDRVPDIPTEVLAP' A
#
# COMPACT_ATOMS: atom_id res chain seq x y z
N MET A 1 4.71 9.75 -2.26
CA MET A 1 5.44 8.51 -1.92
C MET A 1 6.82 8.90 -1.46
N ARG A 2 7.07 8.64 -0.19
CA ARG A 2 8.37 8.74 0.45
C ARG A 2 9.02 7.36 0.44
N THR A 3 10.31 7.30 0.71
CA THR A 3 11.07 6.04 0.73
C THR A 3 10.44 4.97 1.65
N PRO A 4 9.95 5.30 2.88
CA PRO A 4 9.29 4.32 3.73
C PRO A 4 8.02 3.73 3.10
N ASP A 5 7.15 4.56 2.51
CA ASP A 5 5.91 4.09 1.88
C ASP A 5 6.21 3.09 0.76
N ALA A 6 7.21 3.39 -0.07
CA ALA A 6 7.62 2.51 -1.16
C ALA A 6 8.17 1.17 -0.67
N ILE A 7 8.95 1.17 0.41
CA ILE A 7 9.50 -0.06 1.01
C ILE A 7 8.38 -0.91 1.61
N HIS A 8 7.45 -0.32 2.35
CA HIS A 8 6.32 -1.06 2.92
C HIS A 8 5.45 -1.68 1.83
N LEU A 9 5.16 -0.92 0.76
CA LEU A 9 4.36 -1.42 -0.34
C LEU A 9 5.08 -2.55 -1.09
N ALA A 10 6.37 -2.39 -1.39
CA ALA A 10 7.18 -3.44 -2.02
C ALA A 10 7.22 -4.70 -1.15
N CYS A 11 7.33 -4.57 0.17
CA CYS A 11 7.28 -5.70 1.09
C CYS A 11 5.95 -6.45 0.99
N ALA A 12 4.82 -5.73 1.02
CA ALA A 12 3.48 -6.33 0.90
C ALA A 12 3.29 -7.06 -0.43
N ILE A 13 3.75 -6.47 -1.55
CA ILE A 13 3.73 -7.09 -2.87
C ILE A 13 4.58 -8.37 -2.91
N VAL A 14 5.82 -8.30 -2.42
CA VAL A 14 6.76 -9.45 -2.41
C VAL A 14 6.22 -10.61 -1.58
N HIS A 15 5.56 -10.33 -0.47
CA HIS A 15 4.95 -11.34 0.39
C HIS A 15 3.55 -11.77 -0.07
N ARG A 16 3.04 -11.22 -1.18
CA ARG A 16 1.71 -11.50 -1.74
C ARG A 16 0.59 -11.28 -0.72
N CYS A 17 0.68 -10.20 0.04
CA CYS A 17 -0.42 -9.76 0.87
C CYS A 17 -1.66 -9.50 0.00
N GLU A 18 -2.83 -9.82 0.52
CA GLU A 18 -4.10 -9.64 -0.22
C GLU A 18 -4.43 -8.16 -0.42
N SER A 19 -4.11 -7.32 0.55
CA SER A 19 -4.29 -5.87 0.47
C SER A 19 -3.28 -5.10 1.34
N PHE A 20 -3.14 -3.81 1.03
CA PHE A 20 -2.34 -2.86 1.80
C PHE A 20 -3.26 -1.85 2.49
N LEU A 21 -3.41 -1.99 3.81
CA LEU A 21 -4.22 -1.09 4.63
C LEU A 21 -3.42 0.18 4.96
N THR A 22 -4.00 1.35 4.68
CA THR A 22 -3.32 2.64 4.90
C THR A 22 -4.31 3.74 5.23
N ASN A 23 -3.83 4.85 5.78
CA ASN A 23 -4.58 6.12 5.89
C ASN A 23 -4.17 7.13 4.80
N ASP A 24 -3.21 6.79 3.94
CA ASP A 24 -2.75 7.66 2.85
C ASP A 24 -3.41 7.26 1.53
N HIS A 25 -4.40 8.06 1.10
CA HIS A 25 -5.11 7.90 -0.17
C HIS A 25 -4.18 7.97 -1.39
N ARG A 26 -2.98 8.54 -1.27
CA ARG A 26 -2.05 8.69 -2.40
C ARG A 26 -1.40 7.36 -2.81
N LEU A 27 -1.56 6.31 -2.03
CA LEU A 27 -0.97 4.99 -2.31
C LEU A 27 -1.82 4.12 -3.24
N ASP A 28 -3.08 4.51 -3.53
CA ASP A 28 -3.93 3.79 -4.49
C ASP A 28 -3.35 3.73 -5.92
N ARG A 29 -2.39 4.61 -6.21
CA ARG A 29 -1.77 4.77 -7.52
C ARG A 29 -0.84 3.61 -7.91
N VAL A 30 -0.61 2.65 -7.01
CA VAL A 30 0.22 1.48 -7.27
C VAL A 30 -0.69 0.27 -7.53
N PRO A 31 -0.83 -0.16 -8.79
CA PRO A 31 -1.85 -1.13 -9.18
C PRO A 31 -1.50 -2.58 -8.79
N ASP A 32 -0.27 -2.83 -8.34
CA ASP A 32 0.25 -4.17 -8.04
C ASP A 32 -0.37 -4.81 -6.78
N ILE A 33 -0.99 -4.03 -5.90
CA ILE A 33 -1.67 -4.52 -4.69
C ILE A 33 -2.93 -3.67 -4.39
N PRO A 34 -4.07 -4.30 -4.06
CA PRO A 34 -5.25 -3.57 -3.61
C PRO A 34 -4.92 -2.73 -2.39
N THR A 35 -5.25 -1.43 -2.44
CA THR A 35 -5.05 -0.52 -1.32
C THR A 35 -6.38 -0.27 -0.63
N GLU A 36 -6.45 -0.53 0.67
CA GLU A 36 -7.63 -0.26 1.49
C GLU A 36 -7.37 0.97 2.35
N VAL A 37 -8.23 1.98 2.26
CA VAL A 37 -8.10 3.17 3.09
C VAL A 37 -8.98 3.05 4.32
N LEU A 38 -8.38 3.20 5.50
CA LEU A 38 -9.10 3.24 6.75
C LEU A 38 -10.02 4.46 6.78
N ALA A 39 -11.33 4.21 6.80
CA ALA A 39 -12.32 5.22 7.18
C ALA A 39 -12.28 5.43 8.71
N PRO A 40 -12.57 6.64 9.22
CA PRO A 40 -12.64 6.90 10.66
C PRO A 40 -13.71 6.06 11.36
#